data_AF-A0A497TRS5-F1
#
_entry.id   AF-A0A497TRS5-F1
#
_cell.length_a   1.000
_cell.length_b   1.000
_cell.length_c   1.000
_cell.angle_alpha   90.00
_cell.angle_beta   90.00
_cell.angle_gamma   90.00
#
_symmetry.space_group_name_H-M   'P 1'
#
loop_
_entity.id
_entity.type
_entity.pdbx_description
1 polymer ?
#
loop_
_entity_poly.entity_id
_entity_poly.type
_entity_poly.pdbx_seq_one_letter_code
_entity_poly.pdbx_strand_id
1 'polypeptide(L)'
;MKILARIYRIYRRRGRNPGSRPAFHLANLKRCRSHHPLSRCRLKPQSRSRPPHHQSSAMQTTDSSQGGAREIPCELITWEQSYQLARKLARQVREDGFAPEIIVAISRGGLIPARVLSDHLNLFDLATLKIEHYHAVHKDQIARVRYPLTAEIEGRRVLLVDDVSDSGDTFQVAIQHLFEQGEPASLRTAVLHHKRVSRYRPDYFSREVTEWRWLIYPWAVMEDLSSFLREMAPRPETVGAFASSLQMQYAIEVPRQTLEDVLAMAE
;
A
#
# COMPACT_ATOMS: atom_id res chain seq x y z
N MET A 1 -18.99 25.60 -25.63
CA MET A 1 -20.37 25.13 -25.38
C MET A 1 -21.02 24.26 -26.48
N LYS A 2 -20.51 24.17 -27.71
CA LYS A 2 -21.16 23.38 -28.79
C LYS A 2 -20.81 21.88 -28.83
N ILE A 3 -19.78 21.43 -28.10
CA ILE A 3 -19.33 20.02 -28.06
C ILE A 3 -20.14 19.19 -27.03
N LEU A 4 -20.49 19.77 -25.88
CA LEU A 4 -21.28 19.10 -24.84
C LEU A 4 -22.72 18.79 -25.28
N ALA A 5 -23.32 19.65 -26.11
CA ALA A 5 -24.66 19.43 -26.66
C ALA A 5 -24.74 18.23 -27.63
N ARG A 6 -23.61 17.81 -28.23
CA ARG A 6 -23.55 16.69 -29.17
C ARG A 6 -23.50 15.34 -28.45
N ILE A 7 -22.87 15.28 -27.27
CA ILE A 7 -22.81 14.09 -26.42
C ILE A 7 -24.18 13.81 -25.77
N TYR A 8 -24.90 14.86 -25.34
CA TYR A 8 -26.22 14.71 -24.71
C TYR A 8 -27.30 14.17 -25.67
N ARG A 9 -27.18 14.43 -26.99
CA ARG A 9 -28.10 13.90 -28.02
C ARG A 9 -27.90 12.40 -28.29
N ILE A 10 -26.70 11.86 -28.06
CA ILE A 10 -26.40 10.44 -28.24
C ILE A 10 -26.98 9.62 -27.08
N TYR A 11 -26.94 10.16 -25.85
CA TYR A 11 -27.52 9.50 -24.68
C TYR A 11 -29.06 9.43 -24.71
N ARG A 12 -29.74 10.41 -25.30
CA ARG A 12 -31.22 10.45 -25.35
C ARG A 12 -31.86 9.53 -26.41
N ARG A 13 -31.07 8.82 -27.23
CA ARG A 13 -31.57 7.85 -28.24
C ARG A 13 -31.56 6.39 -27.76
N ARG A 14 -31.02 6.08 -26.59
CA ARG A 14 -31.13 4.76 -25.96
C ARG A 14 -32.06 4.88 -24.75
N GLY A 15 -33.35 4.62 -24.95
CA GLY A 15 -34.40 4.82 -23.95
C GLY A 15 -34.19 4.04 -22.66
N ARG A 16 -33.56 4.67 -21.66
CA ARG A 16 -33.64 4.28 -20.26
C ARG A 16 -33.97 5.52 -19.43
N ASN A 17 -35.19 5.55 -18.90
CA ASN A 17 -35.66 6.55 -17.95
C ASN A 17 -34.94 6.37 -16.61
N PRO A 18 -34.38 7.43 -15.99
CA PRO A 18 -33.90 7.39 -14.62
C PRO A 18 -35.06 7.73 -13.69
N GLY A 19 -35.81 6.73 -13.24
CA GLY A 19 -36.95 7.01 -12.37
C GLY A 19 -37.85 5.80 -12.09
N SER A 20 -37.32 4.77 -11.44
CA SER A 20 -38.13 3.77 -10.75
C SER A 20 -37.25 2.98 -9.77
N ARG A 21 -37.45 3.21 -8.48
CA ARG A 21 -36.93 2.35 -7.39
C ARG A 21 -37.67 1.01 -7.45
N PRO A 22 -37.01 -0.15 -7.32
CA PRO A 22 -37.73 -1.39 -7.05
C PRO A 22 -38.03 -1.49 -5.55
N ALA A 23 -39.31 -1.57 -5.22
CA ALA A 23 -39.79 -2.05 -3.93
C ALA A 23 -39.47 -3.55 -3.81
N PHE A 24 -38.72 -3.93 -2.77
CA PHE A 24 -38.55 -5.34 -2.43
C PHE A 24 -39.70 -5.78 -1.53
N HIS A 25 -40.48 -6.71 -2.05
CA HIS A 25 -41.59 -7.38 -1.38
C HIS A 25 -41.03 -8.57 -0.57
N LEU A 26 -41.39 -8.61 0.72
CA LEU A 26 -41.16 -9.77 1.61
C LEU A 26 -41.98 -10.97 1.11
N ALA A 27 -41.32 -12.10 0.84
CA ALA A 27 -41.94 -13.42 0.96
C ALA A 27 -40.91 -14.56 1.00
N ASN A 28 -41.03 -15.38 2.06
CA ASN A 28 -40.74 -16.82 2.11
C ASN A 28 -39.28 -17.31 2.12
N LEU A 29 -38.68 -17.35 3.31
CA LEU A 29 -37.68 -18.37 3.66
C LEU A 29 -38.33 -19.42 4.57
N LYS A 30 -38.64 -20.57 3.98
CA LYS A 30 -39.02 -21.79 4.68
C LYS A 30 -37.83 -22.33 5.46
N ARG A 31 -38.09 -22.69 6.72
CA ARG A 31 -37.23 -23.49 7.60
C ARG A 31 -36.76 -24.77 6.89
N CYS A 32 -35.46 -25.00 6.85
CA CYS A 32 -34.88 -26.35 6.83
C CYS A 32 -34.12 -26.56 8.14
N ARG A 33 -34.73 -27.37 9.02
CA ARG A 33 -34.03 -28.04 10.12
C ARG A 33 -33.49 -29.35 9.56
N SER A 34 -32.19 -29.59 9.73
CA SER A 34 -31.67 -30.96 9.77
C SER A 34 -30.44 -31.01 10.67
N HIS A 35 -30.58 -31.85 11.68
CA HIS A 35 -29.58 -32.20 12.69
C HIS A 35 -28.47 -33.05 12.07
N HIS A 36 -27.22 -32.77 12.43
CA HIS A 36 -26.24 -33.84 12.67
C HIS A 36 -25.22 -33.39 13.75
N PRO A 37 -24.86 -34.29 14.70
CA PRO A 37 -24.05 -33.94 15.86
C PRO A 37 -22.56 -34.00 15.53
N LEU A 38 -21.82 -32.94 15.87
CA LEU A 38 -20.36 -32.93 15.89
C LEU A 38 -19.87 -33.72 17.10
N SER A 39 -19.15 -34.80 16.81
CA SER A 39 -18.45 -35.66 17.75
C SER A 39 -17.28 -34.91 18.43
N ARG A 40 -17.21 -35.05 19.75
CA ARG A 40 -16.16 -34.54 20.64
C ARG A 40 -14.78 -35.10 20.26
N CYS A 41 -13.91 -34.27 19.69
CA CYS A 41 -12.46 -34.48 19.75
C CYS A 41 -11.93 -33.96 21.09
N ARG A 42 -11.62 -34.87 22.02
CA ARG A 42 -10.88 -34.58 23.26
C ARG A 42 -9.41 -34.29 22.90
N LEU A 43 -8.99 -33.03 22.98
CA LEU A 43 -7.58 -32.68 23.07
C LEU A 43 -7.10 -32.91 24.52
N LYS A 44 -6.06 -33.73 24.68
CA LYS A 44 -5.37 -33.94 25.97
C LYS A 44 -4.53 -32.70 26.31
N PRO A 45 -4.49 -32.26 27.58
CA PRO A 45 -3.65 -31.14 27.99
C PRO A 45 -2.18 -31.57 28.01
N GLN A 46 -1.33 -30.90 27.23
CA GLN A 46 0.12 -31.01 27.35
C GLN A 46 0.61 -30.10 28.49
N SER A 47 1.42 -30.68 29.36
CA SER A 47 2.05 -30.09 30.53
C SER A 47 2.97 -28.93 30.17
N ARG A 48 2.78 -27.79 30.84
CA ARG A 48 3.68 -26.63 30.80
C ARG A 48 4.98 -26.95 31.55
N SER A 49 6.10 -27.10 30.84
CA SER A 49 7.43 -27.00 31.42
C SER A 49 7.92 -25.55 31.34
N ARG A 50 8.28 -24.99 32.50
CA ARG A 50 8.92 -23.66 32.64
C ARG A 50 10.37 -23.72 32.13
N PRO A 51 10.85 -22.73 31.36
CA PRO A 51 12.29 -22.55 31.18
C PRO A 51 12.90 -21.79 32.38
N PRO A 52 14.19 -22.03 32.70
CA PRO A 52 14.83 -21.56 33.92
C PRO A 52 15.24 -20.08 33.85
N HIS A 53 15.29 -19.49 35.05
CA HIS A 53 15.79 -18.15 35.35
C HIS A 53 17.26 -17.99 34.91
N HIS A 54 17.52 -17.07 33.98
CA HIS A 54 18.86 -16.52 33.79
C HIS A 54 19.03 -15.28 34.67
N GLN A 55 20.06 -15.35 35.52
CA GLN A 55 20.47 -14.31 36.44
C GLN A 55 20.99 -13.08 35.68
N SER A 56 20.54 -11.93 36.16
CA SER A 56 20.95 -10.59 35.76
C SER A 56 22.41 -10.34 36.17
N SER A 57 23.29 -10.15 35.18
CA SER A 57 24.60 -9.51 35.36
C SER A 57 24.50 -8.09 34.83
N ALA A 58 24.61 -7.13 35.74
CA ALA A 58 24.60 -5.70 35.44
C ALA A 58 25.86 -5.32 34.67
N MET A 59 25.69 -4.97 33.39
CA MET A 59 26.75 -4.42 32.56
C MET A 59 26.67 -2.89 32.66
N GLN A 60 27.68 -2.30 33.30
CA GLN A 60 27.82 -0.87 33.54
C GLN A 60 27.74 -0.11 32.20
N THR A 61 26.73 0.75 32.08
CA THR A 61 26.58 1.69 30.97
C THR A 61 27.62 2.80 31.11
N THR A 62 28.66 2.78 30.29
CA THR A 62 29.49 3.96 30.05
C THR A 62 28.71 4.91 29.15
N ASP A 63 28.26 6.00 29.76
CA ASP A 63 27.69 7.17 29.10
C ASP A 63 28.69 7.67 28.05
N SER A 64 28.29 7.56 26.78
CA SER A 64 28.95 8.21 25.66
C SER A 64 27.87 8.91 24.85
N SER A 65 27.45 10.05 25.41
CA SER A 65 26.75 11.13 24.73
C SER A 65 27.58 11.65 23.55
N GLN A 66 27.43 10.99 22.40
CA GLN A 66 27.62 11.58 21.08
C GLN A 66 26.46 11.16 20.19
N GLY A 67 25.43 12.02 20.14
CA GLY A 67 24.30 11.86 19.22
C GLY A 67 24.72 12.17 17.80
N GLY A 68 25.44 11.25 17.14
CA GLY A 68 25.56 11.24 15.70
C GLY A 68 24.18 10.98 15.09
N ALA A 69 23.65 11.93 14.32
CA ALA A 69 22.42 11.72 13.56
C ALA A 69 22.60 10.44 12.74
N ARG A 70 21.75 9.43 12.96
CA ARG A 70 21.80 8.21 12.17
C ARG A 70 21.47 8.57 10.74
N GLU A 71 22.42 8.39 9.84
CA GLU A 71 22.18 8.47 8.40
C GLU A 71 21.06 7.48 8.03
N ILE A 72 19.98 8.01 7.45
CA ILE A 72 18.90 7.17 6.91
C ILE A 72 19.23 6.99 5.42
N PRO A 73 19.69 5.81 4.99
CA PRO A 73 20.01 5.61 3.58
C PRO A 73 18.76 5.81 2.74
N CYS A 74 18.82 6.69 1.75
CA CYS A 74 17.71 7.00 0.87
C CYS A 74 18.06 6.67 -0.59
N GLU A 75 17.02 6.44 -1.40
CA GLU A 75 17.15 6.24 -2.83
C GLU A 75 16.03 6.99 -3.54
N LEU A 76 16.40 7.91 -4.43
CA LEU A 76 15.45 8.60 -5.30
C LEU A 76 15.09 7.70 -6.49
N ILE A 77 13.81 7.41 -6.63
CA ILE A 77 13.27 6.68 -7.78
C ILE A 77 12.75 7.68 -8.80
N THR A 78 13.20 7.56 -10.04
CA THR A 78 12.75 8.41 -11.15
C THR A 78 11.44 7.90 -11.76
N TRP A 79 10.72 8.78 -12.48
CA TRP A 79 9.54 8.38 -13.26
C TRP A 79 9.83 7.25 -14.25
N GLU A 80 10.96 7.33 -14.94
CA GLU A 80 11.39 6.31 -15.91
C GLU A 80 11.63 4.97 -15.21
N GLN A 81 12.36 4.96 -14.09
CA GLN A 81 12.57 3.73 -13.30
C GLN A 81 11.25 3.14 -12.81
N SER A 82 10.35 3.96 -12.25
CA SER A 82 9.02 3.51 -11.81
C SER A 82 8.22 2.88 -12.94
N TYR A 83 8.23 3.49 -14.13
CA TYR A 83 7.54 2.95 -15.31
C TYR A 83 8.14 1.62 -15.77
N GLN A 84 9.47 1.50 -15.85
CA GLN A 84 10.13 0.25 -16.26
C GLN A 84 9.89 -0.88 -15.25
N LEU A 85 9.89 -0.58 -13.95
CA LEU A 85 9.51 -1.54 -12.91
C LEU A 85 8.05 -1.98 -13.09
N ALA A 86 7.11 -1.05 -13.25
CA ALA A 86 5.71 -1.40 -13.45
C ALA A 86 5.49 -2.26 -14.72
N ARG A 87 6.20 -1.95 -15.81
CA ARG A 87 6.19 -2.75 -17.05
C ARG A 87 6.78 -4.15 -16.85
N LYS A 88 7.85 -4.29 -16.07
CA LYS A 88 8.41 -5.60 -15.68
C LYS A 88 7.41 -6.38 -14.85
N LEU A 89 6.74 -5.74 -13.89
CA LEU A 89 5.73 -6.35 -13.04
C LEU A 89 4.54 -6.87 -13.86
N ALA A 90 4.02 -6.09 -14.79
CA ALA A 90 2.95 -6.51 -15.70
C ALA A 90 3.37 -7.74 -16.55
N ARG A 91 4.65 -7.82 -16.95
CA ARG A 91 5.18 -8.98 -17.66
C ARG A 91 5.17 -10.23 -16.80
N GLN A 92 5.62 -10.14 -15.54
CA GLN A 92 5.59 -11.26 -14.59
C GLN A 92 4.16 -11.81 -14.42
N VAL A 93 3.17 -10.92 -14.26
CA VAL A 93 1.75 -11.31 -14.14
C VAL A 93 1.25 -12.06 -15.38
N ARG A 94 1.65 -11.63 -16.59
CA ARG A 94 1.28 -12.33 -17.84
C ARG A 94 1.97 -13.67 -17.99
N GLU A 95 3.27 -13.74 -17.70
CA GLU A 95 4.07 -14.96 -17.81
C GLU A 95 3.60 -16.04 -16.82
N ASP A 96 3.09 -15.65 -15.65
CA ASP A 96 2.47 -16.54 -14.67
C ASP A 96 1.07 -17.04 -15.09
N GLY A 97 0.44 -16.41 -16.10
CA GLY A 97 -0.89 -16.81 -16.58
C GLY A 97 -2.04 -16.45 -15.64
N PHE A 98 -1.83 -15.60 -14.63
CA PHE A 98 -2.83 -15.27 -13.62
C PHE A 98 -4.12 -14.63 -14.18
N ALA A 99 -4.00 -13.85 -15.26
CA ALA A 99 -5.10 -13.21 -15.99
C ALA A 99 -6.14 -12.51 -15.08
N PRO A 100 -5.75 -11.45 -14.34
CA PRO A 100 -6.64 -10.78 -13.39
C PRO A 100 -7.84 -10.15 -14.09
N GLU A 101 -8.96 -10.04 -13.36
CA GLU A 101 -10.21 -9.43 -13.83
C GLU A 101 -10.42 -8.03 -13.26
N ILE A 102 -9.73 -7.71 -12.16
CA ILE A 102 -9.74 -6.39 -11.54
C ILE A 102 -8.38 -6.12 -10.88
N ILE A 103 -7.92 -4.89 -11.03
CA ILE A 103 -6.81 -4.36 -10.24
C ILE A 103 -7.37 -3.56 -9.08
N VAL A 104 -6.90 -3.83 -7.88
CA VAL A 104 -7.22 -3.06 -6.68
C VAL A 104 -5.97 -2.33 -6.22
N ALA A 105 -5.96 -1.00 -6.34
CA ALA A 105 -4.84 -0.15 -5.92
C ALA A 105 -4.95 0.23 -4.45
N ILE A 106 -3.89 -0.01 -3.68
CA ILE A 106 -3.76 0.53 -2.33
C ILE A 106 -3.36 2.01 -2.43
N SER A 107 -4.27 2.89 -2.04
CA SER A 107 -4.04 4.32 -2.09
C SER A 107 -3.13 4.78 -0.95
N ARG A 108 -2.15 5.65 -1.19
CA ARG A 108 -1.91 6.39 -2.45
C ARG A 108 -0.83 5.78 -3.35
N GLY A 109 0.16 5.10 -2.75
CA GLY A 109 1.35 4.63 -3.44
C GLY A 109 1.06 3.69 -4.62
N GLY A 110 0.15 2.74 -4.43
CA GLY A 110 -0.28 1.81 -5.46
C GLY A 110 -1.03 2.40 -6.65
N LEU A 111 -1.48 3.67 -6.62
CA LEU A 111 -2.26 4.26 -7.70
C LEU A 111 -1.49 4.34 -9.02
N ILE A 112 -0.24 4.78 -8.99
CA ILE A 112 0.58 4.92 -10.20
C ILE A 112 0.98 3.55 -10.76
N PRO A 113 1.54 2.61 -9.97
CA PRO A 113 1.79 1.25 -10.44
C PRO A 113 0.53 0.59 -11.02
N ALA A 114 -0.61 0.66 -10.31
CA ALA A 114 -1.87 0.07 -10.78
C ALA A 114 -2.33 0.66 -12.11
N ARG A 115 -2.18 1.98 -12.32
CA ARG A 115 -2.52 2.60 -13.61
C ARG A 115 -1.62 2.11 -14.74
N VAL A 116 -0.33 1.93 -14.51
CA VAL A 116 0.56 1.37 -15.54
C VAL A 116 0.23 -0.11 -15.80
N LEU A 117 -0.02 -0.90 -14.74
CA LEU A 117 -0.37 -2.31 -14.88
C LEU A 117 -1.70 -2.50 -15.65
N SER A 118 -2.73 -1.70 -15.38
CA SER A 118 -4.00 -1.76 -16.13
C SER A 118 -3.79 -1.54 -17.62
N ASP A 119 -2.91 -0.61 -17.99
CA ASP A 119 -2.55 -0.36 -19.40
C ASP A 119 -1.86 -1.57 -20.03
N HIS A 120 -0.81 -2.08 -19.38
CA HIS A 120 0.00 -3.19 -19.91
C HIS A 120 -0.69 -4.56 -19.88
N LEU A 121 -1.71 -4.72 -19.04
CA LEU A 121 -2.54 -5.92 -18.94
C LEU A 121 -3.86 -5.80 -19.74
N ASN A 122 -4.12 -4.65 -20.35
CA ASN A 122 -5.37 -4.34 -21.04
C ASN A 122 -6.62 -4.57 -20.15
N LEU A 123 -6.55 -4.08 -18.91
CA LEU A 123 -7.61 -4.19 -17.90
C LEU A 123 -8.17 -2.82 -17.56
N PHE A 124 -9.47 -2.64 -17.80
CA PHE A 124 -10.16 -1.37 -17.53
C PHE A 124 -10.75 -1.30 -16.12
N ASP A 125 -10.98 -2.45 -15.48
CA ASP A 125 -11.47 -2.53 -14.12
C ASP A 125 -10.33 -2.28 -13.14
N LEU A 126 -10.24 -1.04 -12.68
CA LEU A 126 -9.32 -0.58 -11.65
C LEU A 126 -10.13 0.09 -10.53
N ALA A 127 -10.03 -0.47 -9.34
CA ALA A 127 -10.62 0.06 -8.12
C ALA A 127 -9.52 0.43 -7.12
N THR A 128 -9.90 1.08 -6.02
CA THR A 128 -8.94 1.47 -4.97
C THR A 128 -9.57 1.39 -3.58
N LEU A 129 -8.72 1.14 -2.58
CA LEU A 129 -9.00 1.38 -1.17
C LEU A 129 -7.91 2.28 -0.57
N LYS A 130 -8.20 2.95 0.54
CA LYS A 130 -7.21 3.75 1.27
C LYS A 130 -6.85 3.07 2.59
N ILE A 131 -5.55 2.81 2.75
CA ILE A 131 -4.96 2.41 4.03
C ILE A 131 -4.11 3.56 4.58
N GLU A 132 -4.16 3.72 5.90
CA GLU A 132 -3.33 4.66 6.65
C GLU A 132 -2.65 3.98 7.82
N HIS A 133 -1.44 4.43 8.12
CA HIS A 133 -0.69 4.05 9.31
C HIS A 133 -0.92 5.12 10.38
N TYR A 134 -1.46 4.74 11.53
CA TYR A 134 -1.69 5.64 12.65
C TYR A 134 -0.79 5.28 13.83
N HIS A 135 -0.21 6.29 14.47
CA HIS A 135 0.52 6.13 15.73
C HIS A 135 -0.48 6.00 16.88
N ALA A 136 -0.71 4.78 17.38
CA ALA A 136 -1.43 4.61 18.63
C ALA A 136 -0.55 5.14 19.76
N VAL A 137 -1.10 6.01 20.63
CA VAL A 137 -0.38 6.76 21.67
C VAL A 137 0.50 5.90 22.60
N HIS A 138 0.30 4.57 22.61
CA HIS A 138 1.13 3.62 23.36
C HIS A 138 1.44 2.29 22.63
N LYS A 139 1.35 2.21 21.30
CA LYS A 139 1.67 0.99 20.51
C LYS A 139 2.25 1.31 19.13
N ASP A 140 2.86 0.30 18.52
CA ASP A 140 3.32 0.26 17.12
C ASP A 140 2.31 0.90 16.15
N GLN A 141 2.80 1.41 15.01
CA GLN A 141 1.94 1.94 13.96
C GLN A 141 0.92 0.88 13.53
N ILE A 142 -0.37 1.20 13.62
CA ILE A 142 -1.45 0.30 13.20
C ILE A 142 -1.96 0.76 11.84
N ALA A 143 -1.85 -0.12 10.85
CA ALA A 143 -2.50 0.06 9.56
C ALA A 143 -4.02 -0.10 9.70
N ARG A 144 -4.81 0.79 9.07
CA ARG A 144 -6.28 0.70 9.03
C ARG A 144 -6.84 1.14 7.69
N VAL A 145 -8.00 0.60 7.33
CA VAL A 145 -8.77 1.06 6.18
C VAL A 145 -9.49 2.36 6.53
N ARG A 146 -9.18 3.45 5.81
CA ARG A 146 -9.88 4.74 5.92
C ARG A 146 -11.00 4.88 4.92
N TYR A 147 -10.74 4.50 3.66
CA TYR A 147 -11.76 4.46 2.61
C TYR A 147 -11.85 3.02 2.09
N PRO A 148 -12.95 2.32 2.37
CA PRO A 148 -13.08 0.92 2.00
C PRO A 148 -13.18 0.74 0.49
N LEU A 149 -12.81 -0.44 0.01
CA LEU A 149 -13.12 -0.87 -1.34
C LEU A 149 -14.65 -0.86 -1.56
N THR A 150 -15.09 -0.31 -2.68
CA THR A 150 -16.51 -0.27 -3.08
C THR A 150 -16.83 -1.10 -4.32
N ALA A 151 -15.81 -1.62 -5.01
CA ALA A 151 -15.98 -2.46 -6.18
C ALA A 151 -16.30 -3.90 -5.77
N GLU A 152 -17.13 -4.58 -6.57
CA GLU A 152 -17.46 -5.99 -6.41
C GLU A 152 -16.28 -6.88 -6.84
N ILE A 153 -15.86 -7.76 -5.91
CA ILE A 153 -14.72 -8.67 -6.09
C ILE A 153 -15.07 -10.16 -5.89
N GLU A 154 -16.28 -10.47 -5.45
CA GLU A 154 -16.75 -11.84 -5.24
C GLU A 154 -16.57 -12.68 -6.50
N GLY A 155 -15.91 -13.84 -6.37
CA GLY A 155 -15.66 -14.76 -7.48
C GLY A 155 -14.71 -14.23 -8.57
N ARG A 156 -14.05 -13.08 -8.37
CA ARG A 156 -13.11 -12.50 -9.36
C ARG A 156 -11.66 -12.82 -9.05
N ARG A 157 -10.82 -12.84 -10.09
CA ARG A 157 -9.35 -12.89 -9.97
C ARG A 157 -8.83 -11.48 -9.71
N VAL A 158 -8.38 -11.21 -8.48
CA VAL A 158 -7.99 -9.88 -8.02
C VAL A 158 -6.47 -9.73 -8.00
N LEU A 159 -5.97 -8.65 -8.61
CA LEU A 159 -4.58 -8.21 -8.44
C LEU A 159 -4.53 -6.98 -7.52
N LEU A 160 -4.05 -7.17 -6.29
CA LEU A 160 -3.86 -6.11 -5.31
C LEU A 160 -2.48 -5.47 -5.48
N VAL A 161 -2.43 -4.15 -5.68
CA VAL A 161 -1.20 -3.44 -6.10
C VAL A 161 -0.85 -2.33 -5.12
N ASP A 162 0.42 -2.28 -4.71
CA ASP A 162 1.04 -1.16 -3.99
C ASP A 162 2.38 -0.76 -4.64
N ASP A 163 3.03 0.32 -4.20
CA ASP A 163 4.37 0.67 -4.70
C ASP A 163 5.49 -0.10 -4.00
N VAL A 164 5.43 -0.27 -2.68
CA VAL A 164 6.44 -0.98 -1.88
C VAL A 164 5.85 -1.89 -0.80
N SER A 165 6.43 -3.07 -0.61
CA SER A 165 6.24 -3.87 0.60
C SER A 165 7.40 -3.62 1.56
N ASP A 166 7.16 -2.85 2.63
CA ASP A 166 8.16 -2.49 3.66
C ASP A 166 8.06 -3.38 4.92
N SER A 167 7.08 -3.17 5.79
CA SER A 167 6.83 -4.04 6.96
C SER A 167 5.89 -5.22 6.63
N GLY A 168 5.00 -5.02 5.66
CA GLY A 168 3.94 -5.94 5.25
C GLY A 168 2.56 -5.65 5.87
N ASP A 169 2.46 -4.71 6.82
CA ASP A 169 1.22 -4.46 7.58
C ASP A 169 0.08 -3.95 6.69
N THR A 170 0.41 -3.11 5.70
CA THR A 170 -0.54 -2.64 4.70
C THR A 170 -1.22 -3.80 3.97
N PHE A 171 -0.46 -4.82 3.56
CA PHE A 171 -1.01 -5.98 2.85
C PHE A 171 -1.89 -6.83 3.76
N GLN A 172 -1.48 -7.05 5.02
CA GLN A 172 -2.30 -7.79 5.97
C GLN A 172 -3.69 -7.17 6.12
N VAL A 173 -3.74 -5.84 6.30
CA VAL A 173 -5.01 -5.10 6.44
C VAL A 173 -5.80 -5.06 5.14
N ALA A 174 -5.13 -4.86 4.00
CA ALA A 174 -5.79 -4.84 2.70
C ALA A 174 -6.46 -6.19 2.39
N ILE A 175 -5.73 -7.29 2.55
CA ILE A 175 -6.23 -8.65 2.25
C ILE A 175 -7.41 -8.97 3.16
N GLN A 176 -7.29 -8.72 4.45
CA GLN A 176 -8.40 -8.91 5.40
C GLN A 176 -9.65 -8.12 4.96
N HIS A 177 -9.49 -6.84 4.61
CA HIS A 177 -10.59 -6.01 4.12
C HIS A 177 -11.22 -6.55 2.84
N LEU A 178 -10.42 -7.06 1.89
CA LEU A 178 -10.96 -7.66 0.65
C LEU A 178 -11.85 -8.85 0.96
N PHE A 179 -11.41 -9.79 1.79
CA PHE A 179 -12.23 -10.95 2.17
C PHE A 179 -13.50 -10.56 2.95
N GLU A 180 -13.54 -9.41 3.61
CA GLU A 180 -14.76 -8.86 4.22
C GLU A 180 -15.74 -8.25 3.20
N GLN A 181 -15.27 -7.83 2.01
CA GLN A 181 -16.13 -7.31 0.94
C GLN A 181 -16.66 -8.40 0.00
N GLY A 182 -16.00 -9.55 -0.07
CA GLY A 182 -16.39 -10.69 -0.87
C GLY A 182 -15.22 -11.64 -1.10
N GLU A 183 -15.49 -12.94 -1.24
CA GLU A 183 -14.47 -13.96 -1.46
C GLU A 183 -14.00 -13.93 -2.93
N PRO A 184 -12.76 -13.50 -3.22
CA PRO A 184 -12.24 -13.54 -4.59
C PRO A 184 -12.00 -14.98 -5.03
N ALA A 185 -12.20 -15.29 -6.32
CA ALA A 185 -11.84 -16.60 -6.86
C ALA A 185 -10.34 -16.88 -6.75
N SER A 186 -9.53 -15.84 -6.83
CA SER A 186 -8.11 -15.85 -6.46
C SER A 186 -7.60 -14.44 -6.21
N LEU A 187 -6.59 -14.32 -5.35
CA LEU A 187 -5.96 -13.05 -5.00
C LEU A 187 -4.45 -13.18 -5.17
N ARG A 188 -3.85 -12.23 -5.89
CA ARG A 188 -2.40 -12.05 -5.98
C ARG A 188 -2.02 -10.61 -5.64
N THR A 189 -0.81 -10.43 -5.18
CA THR A 189 -0.25 -9.13 -4.78
C THR A 189 0.94 -8.74 -5.64
N ALA A 190 1.06 -7.45 -5.93
CA ALA A 190 2.13 -6.93 -6.76
C ALA A 190 2.69 -5.60 -6.23
N VAL A 191 4.01 -5.47 -6.21
CA VAL A 191 4.71 -4.22 -5.84
C VAL A 191 5.85 -3.90 -6.79
N LEU A 192 6.25 -2.63 -6.89
CA LEU A 192 7.49 -2.28 -7.59
C LEU A 192 8.70 -2.81 -6.81
N HIS A 193 8.71 -2.55 -5.50
CA HIS A 193 9.81 -2.88 -4.60
C HIS A 193 9.34 -3.76 -3.44
N HIS A 194 10.06 -4.85 -3.19
CA HIS A 194 9.88 -5.66 -1.99
C HIS A 194 11.11 -5.54 -1.11
N LYS A 195 10.98 -5.05 0.12
CA LYS A 195 12.08 -5.05 1.09
C LYS A 195 12.15 -6.41 1.76
N ARG A 196 13.34 -7.02 1.80
CA ARG A 196 13.57 -8.35 2.37
C ARG A 196 13.19 -8.48 3.84
N VAL A 197 13.16 -7.35 4.57
CA VAL A 197 12.74 -7.29 5.97
C VAL A 197 11.23 -7.37 6.17
N SER A 198 10.44 -7.24 5.09
CA SER A 198 8.98 -7.31 5.15
C SER A 198 8.52 -8.70 5.58
N ARG A 199 7.53 -8.74 6.48
CA ARG A 199 6.89 -9.99 6.92
C ARG A 199 5.93 -10.55 5.88
N TYR A 200 5.54 -9.74 4.90
CA TYR A 200 4.68 -10.13 3.80
C TYR A 200 5.44 -10.06 2.48
N ARG A 201 5.65 -11.22 1.86
CA ARG A 201 6.26 -11.33 0.55
C ARG A 201 5.18 -11.31 -0.54
N PRO A 202 5.15 -10.29 -1.42
CA PRO A 202 4.18 -10.23 -2.49
C PRO A 202 4.40 -11.36 -3.52
N ASP A 203 3.33 -11.73 -4.22
CA ASP A 203 3.40 -12.74 -5.29
C ASP A 203 4.31 -12.26 -6.44
N TYR A 204 4.21 -10.98 -6.78
CA TYR A 204 5.04 -10.34 -7.81
C TYR A 204 5.76 -9.11 -7.28
N PHE A 205 7.05 -8.99 -7.63
CA PHE A 205 7.82 -7.77 -7.42
C PHE A 205 8.92 -7.61 -8.46
N SER A 206 9.19 -6.36 -8.84
CA SER A 206 10.18 -6.07 -9.88
C SER A 206 11.60 -5.98 -9.36
N ARG A 207 11.78 -5.48 -8.13
CA ARG A 207 13.08 -5.41 -7.45
C ARG A 207 12.96 -5.79 -5.99
N GLU A 208 13.84 -6.68 -5.53
CA GLU A 208 14.06 -6.93 -4.12
C GLU A 208 15.09 -5.94 -3.57
N VAL A 209 14.80 -5.35 -2.41
CA VAL A 209 15.69 -4.46 -1.67
C VAL A 209 16.24 -5.25 -0.48
N THR A 210 17.49 -5.69 -0.61
CA THR A 210 18.16 -6.60 0.34
C THR A 210 18.67 -5.89 1.58
N GLU A 211 19.05 -4.62 1.44
CA GLU A 211 19.48 -3.71 2.50
C GLU A 211 18.49 -2.55 2.60
N TRP A 212 17.95 -2.32 3.79
CA TRP A 212 16.88 -1.36 3.98
C TRP A 212 17.35 0.06 3.64
N ARG A 213 16.51 0.77 2.89
CA ARG A 213 16.66 2.18 2.54
C ARG A 213 15.29 2.81 2.34
N TRP A 214 15.17 4.10 2.56
CA TRP A 214 13.97 4.87 2.27
C TRP A 214 13.88 5.12 0.76
N LEU A 215 12.78 4.67 0.13
CA LEU A 215 12.58 4.87 -1.31
C LEU A 215 11.70 6.09 -1.50
N ILE A 216 12.23 7.12 -2.17
CA ILE A 216 11.51 8.36 -2.46
C ILE A 216 10.97 8.26 -3.89
N TYR A 217 9.66 8.05 -4.01
CA TYR A 217 9.01 7.97 -5.32
C TYR A 217 8.67 9.34 -5.89
N PRO A 218 8.54 9.47 -7.23
CA PRO A 218 8.19 10.74 -7.85
C PRO A 218 6.84 11.31 -7.40
N TRP A 219 5.89 10.45 -7.01
CA TRP A 219 4.58 10.84 -6.50
C TRP A 219 4.54 11.12 -4.99
N ALA A 220 5.66 10.91 -4.28
CA ALA A 220 5.79 11.12 -2.83
C ALA A 220 6.90 12.12 -2.47
N VAL A 221 7.72 12.56 -3.44
CA VAL A 221 8.91 13.39 -3.22
C VAL A 221 8.63 14.65 -2.39
N MET A 222 7.52 15.34 -2.64
CA MET A 222 7.17 16.54 -1.88
C MET A 222 6.84 16.22 -0.42
N GLU A 223 6.17 15.10 -0.17
CA GLU A 223 5.78 14.69 1.19
C GLU A 223 7.00 14.25 2.00
N ASP A 224 7.86 13.44 1.39
CA ASP A 224 9.09 12.93 2.01
C ASP A 224 10.05 14.07 2.33
N LEU A 225 10.37 14.92 1.34
CA LEU A 225 11.29 16.04 1.54
C LEU A 225 10.74 17.08 2.52
N SER A 226 9.42 17.33 2.52
CA SER A 226 8.79 18.20 3.52
C SER A 226 8.90 17.61 4.93
N SER A 227 8.87 16.28 5.08
CA SER A 227 9.08 15.64 6.38
C SER A 227 10.51 15.80 6.85
N PHE A 228 11.48 15.52 5.97
CA PHE A 228 12.90 15.70 6.29
C PHE A 228 13.19 17.16 6.68
N LEU A 229 12.65 18.12 5.94
CA LEU A 229 12.80 19.55 6.26
C LEU A 229 12.26 19.91 7.66
N ARG A 230 11.15 19.31 8.10
CA ARG A 230 10.59 19.54 9.44
C ARG A 230 11.42 18.91 10.56
N GLU A 231 12.11 17.81 10.26
CA GLU A 231 12.92 17.06 11.23
C GLU A 231 14.35 17.60 11.35
N MET A 232 14.86 18.30 10.33
CA MET A 232 16.18 18.91 10.33
C MET A 232 16.35 20.02 11.39
N ALA A 233 17.46 19.97 12.12
CA ALA A 233 17.88 20.99 13.07
C ALA A 233 19.38 21.32 12.90
N PRO A 234 19.76 22.58 12.60
CA PRO A 234 18.89 23.71 12.28
C PRO A 234 18.12 23.48 10.97
N ARG A 235 16.92 24.06 10.88
CA ARG A 235 16.12 23.98 9.65
C ARG A 235 16.78 24.82 8.55
N PRO A 236 17.06 24.26 7.36
CA PRO A 236 17.63 25.02 6.26
C PRO A 236 16.61 26.02 5.68
N GLU A 237 17.03 27.27 5.48
CA GLU A 237 16.21 28.36 4.91
C GLU A 237 16.52 28.65 3.44
N THR A 238 17.63 28.10 2.92
CA THR A 238 18.04 28.30 1.53
C THR A 238 18.14 26.97 0.81
N VAL A 239 17.95 26.98 -0.51
CA VAL A 239 18.09 25.80 -1.38
C VAL A 239 19.48 25.16 -1.23
N GLY A 240 20.53 25.97 -1.13
CA GLY A 240 21.90 25.48 -0.95
C GLY A 240 22.09 24.76 0.38
N ALA A 241 21.63 25.37 1.48
CA ALA A 241 21.70 24.73 2.79
C ALA A 241 20.87 23.44 2.84
N PHE A 242 19.68 23.44 2.22
CA PHE A 242 18.82 22.26 2.19
C PHE A 242 19.46 21.11 1.38
N ALA A 243 20.02 21.41 0.20
CA ALA A 243 20.74 20.44 -0.61
C ALA A 243 21.92 19.83 0.15
N SER A 244 22.71 20.65 0.86
CA SER A 244 23.83 20.17 1.68
C SER A 244 23.36 19.26 2.81
N SER A 245 22.27 19.61 3.51
CA SER A 245 21.71 18.78 4.58
C SER A 245 21.20 17.44 4.04
N LEU A 246 20.54 17.42 2.88
CA LEU A 246 20.07 16.19 2.23
C LEU A 246 21.23 15.28 1.84
N GLN A 247 22.30 15.85 1.27
CA GLN A 247 23.48 15.08 0.91
C GLN A 247 24.18 14.48 2.15
N MET A 248 24.32 15.26 3.23
CA MET A 248 25.01 14.82 4.44
C MET A 248 24.21 13.80 5.27
N GLN A 249 22.89 13.95 5.38
CA GLN A 249 22.09 13.13 6.30
C GLN A 249 21.39 11.95 5.62
N TYR A 250 21.14 12.05 4.31
CA TYR A 250 20.33 11.09 3.56
C TYR A 250 21.04 10.55 2.30
N ALA A 251 22.24 11.08 1.98
CA ALA A 251 23.03 10.70 0.81
C ALA A 251 22.28 10.82 -0.54
N ILE A 252 21.47 11.86 -0.69
CA ILE A 252 20.69 12.12 -1.91
C ILE A 252 20.92 13.51 -2.48
N GLU A 253 20.93 13.57 -3.81
CA GLU A 253 20.93 14.81 -4.58
C GLU A 253 19.57 15.02 -5.24
N VAL A 254 18.93 16.15 -4.97
CA VAL A 254 17.58 16.48 -5.43
C VAL A 254 17.65 17.66 -6.41
N PRO A 255 16.86 17.68 -7.50
CA PRO A 255 16.80 18.81 -8.40
C PRO A 255 16.47 20.12 -7.69
N ARG A 256 17.17 21.20 -8.08
CA ARG A 256 17.01 22.53 -7.49
C ARG A 256 15.55 22.99 -7.41
N GLN A 257 14.80 22.81 -8.49
CA GLN A 257 13.38 23.21 -8.56
C GLN A 257 12.54 22.51 -7.48
N THR A 258 12.76 21.21 -7.26
CA THR A 258 12.03 20.45 -6.24
C THR A 258 12.33 20.98 -4.84
N LEU A 259 13.57 21.40 -4.57
CA LEU A 259 13.93 22.01 -3.29
C LEU A 259 13.28 23.39 -3.10
N GLU A 260 13.22 24.20 -4.15
CA GLU A 260 12.51 25.49 -4.15
C GLU A 260 11.02 25.29 -3.84
N ASP A 261 10.39 24.31 -4.50
CA ASP A 261 8.97 23.99 -4.29
C ASP A 261 8.69 23.53 -2.84
N VAL A 262 9.58 22.71 -2.26
CA VAL A 262 9.42 22.23 -0.87
C VAL A 262 9.56 23.37 0.14
N LEU A 263 10.52 24.26 -0.05
CA LEU A 263 10.71 25.42 0.83
C LEU A 263 9.50 26.36 0.77
N ALA A 264 8.97 26.63 -0.43
CA ALA A 264 7.80 27.48 -0.63
C ALA A 264 6.50 26.92 -0.03
N MET A 265 6.37 25.58 0.05
CA MET A 265 5.21 24.94 0.69
C MET A 265 5.23 25.00 2.23
N ALA A 266 6.38 25.30 2.81
CA ALA A 266 6.63 25.15 4.23
C ALA A 266 6.65 26.50 5.00
N GLU A 267 6.29 27.58 4.31
CA GLU A 267 5.91 28.91 4.83
C GLU A 267 4.41 28.95 5.19
#